data_AF-A0A4T0W2H7-F1
#
_entry.id   AF-A0A4T0W2H7-F1
#
_cell.length_a   1.000
_cell.length_b   1.000
_cell.length_c   1.000
_cell.angle_alpha   90.00
_cell.angle_beta   90.00
_cell.angle_gamma   90.00
#
_symmetry.space_group_name_H-M   'P 1'
#
loop_
_entity.id
_entity.type
_entity.pdbx_description
1 polymer ?
#
loop_
_entity_poly.entity_id
_entity_poly.type
_entity_poly.pdbx_seq_one_letter_code
_entity_poly.pdbx_strand_id
1 'polypeptide(L)'
;MLSPTTTGDSTTVTAPLEDPETSAPSTWGLGAPTPSQHLSSEASTSPAESWRLDEFVTDPGYLAYQEELRCLIFNTAQTAAPTREGTPEAADGGFSAGGFAAPGTILGDEGTARRQAGQILGTGRRLEYLKNYVGEVAPWLDMFDSDRAFGIQVPVLARGSPALLYAVLALSARQMERKEAGKQTSFDSLELYQEAIRLLTPLLQSRDQKIIPICTILCCLEMMSASAQDWRKHLEGCAALFDSFYVHGFSGGLLQAVFWCYARMDLCGALISDGTESTLLTPSKWLPSGASHNEARELFGQSGTPDMHANYAVYLCAKVCELVADRTRHLELGDPDGSSPEELTDRWVRLWEDLQAWTRDRPPELLPVQSIPGSPFPQILFLHWAAISSNQLYHTACTLLLGSMPRPPLPLNLKLGGGGGGVTAGSAVWHAKRICGISLANPHQGCLNNAIQPLWVAGRLLSHRSEHALLVRLIRSIEAVTGWGTCWRIDDLEAAWGYKVRKELRAG
;
A
#
# COMPACT_ATOMS: atom_id res chain seq x y z
N MET A 1 22.19 0.33 64.15
CA MET A 1 21.38 0.16 65.38
C MET A 1 20.05 -0.41 64.92
N LEU A 2 19.79 -1.71 65.11
CA LEU A 2 19.41 -2.38 66.36
C LEU A 2 17.96 -2.06 66.75
N SER A 3 17.11 -3.10 66.67
CA SER A 3 15.69 -3.17 67.06
C SER A 3 15.52 -3.23 68.60
N PRO A 4 14.29 -3.28 69.18
CA PRO A 4 13.61 -4.59 69.32
C PRO A 4 12.05 -4.59 69.44
N THR A 5 11.43 -5.77 69.18
CA THR A 5 10.23 -6.44 69.81
C THR A 5 8.91 -5.64 70.08
N THR A 6 7.73 -6.22 70.41
CA THR A 6 7.29 -7.51 71.03
C THR A 6 5.78 -7.74 70.66
N THR A 7 5.33 -8.84 70.02
CA THR A 7 4.80 -10.16 70.52
C THR A 7 3.33 -10.26 70.98
N GLY A 8 2.66 -11.39 70.63
CA GLY A 8 1.31 -11.87 71.07
C GLY A 8 0.45 -12.30 69.86
N ASP A 9 0.18 -13.58 69.52
CA ASP A 9 -0.46 -14.72 70.22
C ASP A 9 -1.91 -14.43 70.70
N SER A 10 -2.95 -15.26 70.44
CA SER A 10 -3.14 -16.46 69.58
C SER A 10 -4.69 -16.65 69.35
N THR A 11 -5.36 -17.71 68.84
CA THR A 11 -5.08 -19.17 68.74
C THR A 11 -6.00 -19.87 67.67
N THR A 12 -6.06 -21.21 67.69
CA THR A 12 -6.77 -22.27 66.91
C THR A 12 -8.30 -22.47 67.20
N VAL A 13 -9.13 -23.42 66.67
CA VAL A 13 -8.92 -24.77 66.05
C VAL A 13 -10.16 -25.37 65.26
N THR A 14 -9.93 -26.40 64.42
CA THR A 14 -10.83 -27.48 63.84
C THR A 14 -11.99 -27.23 62.82
N ALA A 15 -12.14 -28.21 61.90
CA ALA A 15 -13.35 -28.62 61.13
C ALA A 15 -13.85 -30.02 61.64
N PRO A 16 -14.80 -30.80 61.03
CA PRO A 16 -14.64 -31.47 59.70
C PRO A 16 -15.94 -31.90 58.92
N LEU A 17 -15.76 -32.60 57.76
CA LEU A 17 -16.52 -33.72 57.10
C LEU A 17 -18.09 -33.73 57.08
N GLU A 18 -18.81 -34.19 56.02
CA GLU A 18 -18.80 -35.52 55.36
C GLU A 18 -19.70 -35.57 54.06
N ASP A 19 -19.66 -36.69 53.29
CA ASP A 19 -20.46 -37.06 52.06
C ASP A 19 -21.52 -38.17 52.42
N PRO A 20 -22.42 -38.77 51.56
CA PRO A 20 -22.33 -39.05 50.09
C PRO A 20 -23.66 -39.15 49.22
N GLU A 21 -23.50 -39.57 47.94
CA GLU A 21 -24.39 -40.28 46.95
C GLU A 21 -25.95 -40.26 47.02
N THR A 22 -26.74 -40.19 45.92
CA THR A 22 -26.96 -41.29 44.93
C THR A 22 -27.91 -40.92 43.75
N SER A 23 -27.84 -41.69 42.64
CA SER A 23 -28.91 -42.03 41.66
C SER A 23 -29.28 -41.11 40.45
N ALA A 24 -29.87 -41.76 39.44
CA ALA A 24 -30.36 -41.29 38.12
C ALA A 24 -31.67 -42.10 37.77
N PRO A 25 -32.33 -42.08 36.57
CA PRO A 25 -31.96 -41.53 35.25
C PRO A 25 -33.14 -40.96 34.38
N SER A 26 -32.93 -40.85 33.05
CA SER A 26 -33.89 -41.16 31.95
C SER A 26 -34.79 -40.09 31.25
N THR A 27 -34.31 -39.66 30.07
CA THR A 27 -34.96 -39.71 28.72
C THR A 27 -36.23 -38.93 28.27
N TRP A 28 -36.09 -38.39 27.04
CA TRP A 28 -37.07 -38.19 25.94
C TRP A 28 -38.35 -37.34 26.15
N GLY A 29 -38.48 -36.27 25.35
CA GLY A 29 -39.74 -35.54 25.12
C GLY A 29 -39.64 -34.63 23.88
N LEU A 30 -40.46 -34.89 22.85
CA LEU A 30 -40.54 -34.08 21.62
C LEU A 30 -41.63 -33.01 21.74
N GLY A 31 -41.36 -31.79 21.28
CA GLY A 31 -42.38 -30.73 21.20
C GLY A 31 -41.86 -29.41 20.65
N ALA A 32 -42.18 -29.10 19.39
CA ALA A 32 -42.18 -27.73 18.88
C ALA A 32 -43.53 -27.06 19.24
N PRO A 33 -43.56 -25.73 19.45
CA PRO A 33 -43.86 -24.87 18.31
C PRO A 33 -43.03 -23.57 18.25
N THR A 34 -43.15 -22.89 17.12
CA THR A 34 -42.58 -21.56 16.81
C THR A 34 -43.67 -20.47 16.90
N PRO A 35 -43.39 -19.18 16.62
CA PRO A 35 -42.48 -18.32 17.39
C PRO A 35 -43.10 -16.94 17.74
N SER A 36 -42.81 -16.39 18.92
CA SER A 36 -43.20 -15.01 19.28
C SER A 36 -42.05 -14.19 19.85
N GLN A 37 -41.76 -13.10 19.14
CA GLN A 37 -40.80 -12.03 19.39
C GLN A 37 -40.69 -11.57 20.86
N HIS A 38 -39.46 -11.48 21.39
CA HIS A 38 -38.80 -10.20 21.70
C HIS A 38 -37.41 -10.42 22.36
N LEU A 39 -36.34 -10.20 21.61
CA LEU A 39 -35.00 -9.91 22.15
C LEU A 39 -34.37 -8.80 21.33
N SER A 40 -33.69 -7.87 22.00
CA SER A 40 -33.06 -6.69 21.41
C SER A 40 -31.82 -7.08 20.62
N SER A 41 -31.76 -6.66 19.36
CA SER A 41 -30.53 -6.75 18.55
C SER A 41 -29.54 -5.68 18.99
N GLU A 42 -28.60 -6.04 19.86
CA GLU A 42 -27.29 -5.37 19.87
C GLU A 42 -26.54 -5.85 18.62
N ALA A 43 -26.68 -5.10 17.52
CA ALA A 43 -25.97 -5.40 16.29
C ALA A 43 -24.46 -5.27 16.51
N SER A 44 -23.74 -6.39 16.39
CA SER A 44 -22.28 -6.41 16.40
C SER A 44 -21.76 -5.76 15.12
N THR A 45 -21.56 -4.44 15.14
CA THR A 45 -20.96 -3.72 14.01
C THR A 45 -19.54 -4.23 13.74
N SER A 46 -19.21 -4.40 12.47
CA SER A 46 -17.89 -4.83 12.05
C SER A 46 -16.88 -3.68 12.27
N PRO A 47 -15.62 -3.93 12.68
CA PRO A 47 -14.59 -2.89 12.74
C PRO A 47 -14.45 -2.10 11.42
N ALA A 48 -14.75 -2.77 10.29
CA ALA A 48 -14.75 -2.20 8.95
C ALA A 48 -15.88 -1.19 8.65
N GLU A 49 -16.83 -0.95 9.57
CA GLU A 49 -17.92 0.04 9.39
C GLU A 49 -17.59 1.41 10.01
N SER A 50 -16.44 1.57 10.67
CA SER A 50 -16.04 2.81 11.37
C SER A 50 -15.65 4.00 10.48
N TRP A 51 -15.81 3.87 9.16
CA TRP A 51 -15.31 4.82 8.17
C TRP A 51 -16.17 6.07 8.05
N ARG A 52 -15.53 7.24 8.13
CA ARG A 52 -16.13 8.52 7.72
C ARG A 52 -15.79 8.81 6.27
N LEU A 53 -16.60 8.26 5.37
CA LEU A 53 -16.73 8.82 4.03
C LEU A 53 -17.29 10.25 4.17
N ASP A 54 -16.85 11.16 3.30
CA ASP A 54 -17.39 12.52 3.19
C ASP A 54 -18.37 12.62 2.01
N GLU A 55 -19.18 13.68 2.00
CA GLU A 55 -20.34 13.82 1.12
C GLU A 55 -19.99 13.70 -0.39
N PHE A 56 -18.76 14.05 -0.77
CA PHE A 56 -18.20 13.85 -2.12
C PHE A 56 -18.31 12.40 -2.60
N VAL A 57 -18.03 11.40 -1.75
CA VAL A 57 -18.04 9.99 -2.17
C VAL A 57 -19.46 9.46 -2.37
N THR A 58 -20.44 10.13 -1.75
CA THR A 58 -21.87 9.87 -1.95
C THR A 58 -22.50 10.70 -3.06
N ASP A 59 -21.73 11.56 -3.76
CA ASP A 59 -22.25 12.38 -4.84
C ASP A 59 -22.64 11.50 -6.06
N PRO A 60 -23.90 11.59 -6.57
CA PRO A 60 -24.33 10.78 -7.70
C PRO A 60 -23.56 11.06 -9.00
N GLY A 61 -23.02 12.27 -9.16
CA GLY A 61 -22.17 12.64 -10.29
C GLY A 61 -20.79 11.99 -10.19
N TYR A 62 -20.13 12.04 -9.03
CA TYR A 62 -18.87 11.33 -8.78
C TYR A 62 -18.99 9.85 -9.12
N LEU A 63 -20.00 9.17 -8.57
CA LEU A 63 -20.23 7.74 -8.77
C LEU A 63 -20.52 7.38 -10.24
N ALA A 64 -21.27 8.22 -10.96
CA ALA A 64 -21.55 8.02 -12.38
C ALA A 64 -20.29 8.17 -13.25
N TYR A 65 -19.51 9.24 -13.04
CA TYR A 65 -18.26 9.48 -13.78
C TYR A 65 -17.18 8.44 -13.47
N GLN A 66 -17.14 7.92 -12.24
CA GLN A 66 -16.24 6.84 -11.84
C GLN A 66 -16.52 5.53 -12.59
N GLU A 67 -17.79 5.09 -12.66
CA GLU A 67 -18.10 3.87 -13.41
C GLU A 67 -18.02 4.11 -14.93
N GLU A 68 -18.26 5.32 -15.44
CA GLU A 68 -17.95 5.70 -16.84
C GLU A 68 -16.45 5.54 -17.13
N LEU A 69 -15.59 6.16 -16.32
CA LEU A 69 -14.13 6.08 -16.45
C LEU A 69 -13.66 4.61 -16.45
N ARG A 70 -14.14 3.83 -15.48
CA ARG A 70 -13.88 2.40 -15.36
C ARG A 70 -14.30 1.64 -16.64
N CYS A 71 -15.50 1.87 -17.15
CA CYS A 71 -15.98 1.26 -18.39
C CYS A 71 -15.12 1.64 -19.60
N LEU A 72 -14.80 2.93 -19.77
CA LEU A 72 -13.96 3.42 -20.87
C LEU A 72 -12.55 2.83 -20.84
N ILE A 73 -11.97 2.70 -19.64
CA ILE A 73 -10.66 2.08 -19.42
C ILE A 73 -10.67 0.61 -19.83
N PHE A 74 -11.63 -0.21 -19.37
CA PHE A 74 -11.68 -1.63 -19.73
C PHE A 74 -11.93 -1.85 -21.23
N ASN A 75 -12.81 -1.06 -21.85
CA ASN A 75 -13.04 -1.10 -23.29
C ASN A 75 -11.74 -0.78 -24.07
N THR A 76 -10.96 0.19 -23.59
CA THR A 76 -9.64 0.52 -24.16
C THR A 76 -8.63 -0.60 -23.93
N ALA A 77 -8.62 -1.24 -22.75
CA ALA A 77 -7.72 -2.35 -22.48
C ALA A 77 -8.00 -3.58 -23.38
N GLN A 78 -9.28 -3.97 -23.50
CA GLN A 78 -9.72 -5.16 -24.25
C GLN A 78 -9.57 -5.01 -25.78
N THR A 79 -9.78 -3.81 -26.33
CA THR A 79 -9.66 -3.57 -27.78
C THR A 79 -8.22 -3.68 -28.34
N ALA A 80 -7.23 -3.94 -27.47
CA ALA A 80 -5.87 -4.29 -27.88
C ALA A 80 -5.67 -5.78 -28.22
N ALA A 81 -6.60 -6.67 -27.81
CA ALA A 81 -6.46 -8.10 -28.04
C ALA A 81 -6.45 -8.41 -29.56
N PRO A 82 -5.47 -9.16 -30.08
CA PRO A 82 -5.37 -9.44 -31.50
C PRO A 82 -6.54 -10.32 -31.96
N THR A 83 -7.44 -9.77 -32.76
CA THR A 83 -8.65 -10.46 -33.25
C THR A 83 -8.37 -11.52 -34.33
N ARG A 84 -7.11 -11.72 -34.72
CA ARG A 84 -6.63 -12.79 -35.62
C ARG A 84 -5.21 -13.18 -35.22
N GLU A 85 -4.92 -14.48 -35.17
CA GLU A 85 -3.54 -14.96 -35.18
C GLU A 85 -2.88 -14.60 -36.52
N GLY A 86 -1.72 -13.94 -36.46
CA GLY A 86 -0.86 -13.69 -37.61
C GLY A 86 0.22 -14.76 -37.70
N THR A 87 0.53 -15.21 -38.92
CA THR A 87 1.65 -16.13 -39.19
C THR A 87 2.95 -15.58 -38.61
N PRO A 88 3.79 -16.40 -37.93
CA PRO A 88 5.02 -15.89 -37.31
C PRO A 88 6.06 -15.50 -38.36
N GLU A 89 6.44 -14.22 -38.37
CA GLU A 89 7.67 -13.76 -39.00
C GLU A 89 8.86 -13.90 -38.03
N ALA A 90 10.07 -14.03 -38.58
CA ALA A 90 11.27 -14.32 -37.78
C ALA A 90 11.71 -13.09 -36.97
N ALA A 91 12.05 -13.32 -35.69
CA ALA A 91 12.57 -12.27 -34.83
C ALA A 91 14.04 -11.94 -35.17
N ASP A 92 14.29 -10.71 -35.61
CA ASP A 92 15.62 -10.12 -35.78
C ASP A 92 15.54 -8.60 -35.51
N GLY A 93 16.65 -7.97 -35.10
CA GLY A 93 16.77 -6.52 -34.91
C GLY A 93 16.26 -6.00 -33.55
N GLY A 94 17.19 -5.66 -32.64
CA GLY A 94 16.89 -5.23 -31.27
C GLY A 94 16.00 -3.99 -31.13
N PHE A 95 15.11 -4.03 -30.13
CA PHE A 95 14.25 -2.92 -29.72
C PHE A 95 15.06 -1.71 -29.26
N SER A 96 15.05 -0.64 -30.06
CA SER A 96 15.45 0.68 -29.57
C SER A 96 14.37 1.21 -28.64
N ALA A 97 14.74 1.49 -27.38
CA ALA A 97 13.82 2.11 -26.42
C ALA A 97 13.33 3.46 -26.96
N GLY A 98 12.04 3.55 -27.24
CA GLY A 98 11.38 4.74 -27.77
C GLY A 98 11.26 5.84 -26.72
N GLY A 99 12.38 6.53 -26.44
CA GLY A 99 12.37 7.74 -25.64
C GLY A 99 11.47 8.82 -26.26
N PHE A 100 11.04 9.79 -25.44
CA PHE A 100 10.17 10.90 -25.86
C PHE A 100 10.88 11.83 -26.86
N ALA A 101 10.96 11.40 -28.12
CA ALA A 101 11.58 12.13 -29.21
C ALA A 101 10.82 13.43 -29.51
N ALA A 102 11.55 14.48 -29.87
CA ALA A 102 11.00 15.83 -30.03
C ALA A 102 9.89 15.88 -31.12
N PRO A 103 8.81 16.65 -30.90
CA PRO A 103 7.61 16.60 -31.75
C PRO A 103 7.82 17.25 -33.12
N GLY A 104 8.24 16.45 -34.09
CA GLY A 104 8.13 16.79 -35.50
C GLY A 104 6.73 16.52 -36.02
N THR A 105 5.77 17.45 -35.83
CA THR A 105 4.71 17.94 -36.77
C THR A 105 3.71 18.86 -36.01
N ILE A 106 3.16 19.90 -36.67
CA ILE A 106 2.13 20.87 -36.18
C ILE A 106 2.50 21.76 -34.97
N LEU A 107 3.39 22.73 -35.18
CA LEU A 107 3.66 23.84 -34.22
C LEU A 107 2.44 24.69 -33.82
N GLY A 108 1.33 24.62 -34.57
CA GLY A 108 0.11 25.40 -34.29
C GLY A 108 -0.75 24.85 -33.15
N ASP A 109 -0.63 23.55 -32.85
CA ASP A 109 -1.48 22.89 -31.85
C ASP A 109 -0.95 23.09 -30.43
N GLU A 110 0.35 22.85 -30.19
CA GLU A 110 1.00 23.14 -28.89
C GLU A 110 0.79 24.60 -28.45
N GLY A 111 0.88 25.54 -29.38
CA GLY A 111 0.65 26.96 -29.13
C GLY A 111 -0.80 27.29 -28.75
N THR A 112 -1.74 26.39 -29.04
CA THR A 112 -3.16 26.52 -28.70
C THR A 112 -3.47 25.82 -27.38
N ALA A 113 -3.03 24.57 -27.20
CA ALA A 113 -3.10 23.85 -25.93
C ALA A 113 -2.44 24.63 -24.77
N ARG A 114 -1.26 25.25 -25.01
CA ARG A 114 -0.57 26.08 -24.01
C ARG A 114 -1.33 27.35 -23.64
N ARG A 115 -2.12 27.94 -24.56
CA ARG A 115 -3.00 29.07 -24.27
C ARG A 115 -4.21 28.62 -23.44
N GLN A 116 -4.80 27.48 -23.79
CA GLN A 116 -5.90 26.87 -23.03
C GLN A 116 -5.46 26.51 -21.60
N ALA A 117 -4.28 25.91 -21.41
CA ALA A 117 -3.71 25.64 -20.08
C ALA A 117 -3.53 26.92 -19.24
N GLY A 118 -3.09 28.02 -19.87
CA GLY A 118 -3.02 29.34 -19.23
C GLY A 118 -4.38 29.90 -18.82
N GLN A 119 -5.42 29.70 -19.64
CA GLN A 119 -6.80 30.07 -19.31
C GLN A 119 -7.37 29.22 -18.16
N ILE A 120 -7.15 27.89 -18.19
CA ILE A 120 -7.57 26.97 -17.12
C ILE A 120 -6.96 27.37 -15.78
N LEU A 121 -5.66 27.70 -15.74
CA LEU A 121 -4.98 28.12 -14.52
C LEU A 121 -5.33 29.55 -14.05
N GLY A 122 -5.88 30.39 -14.93
CA GLY A 122 -6.38 31.72 -14.59
C GLY A 122 -7.73 31.75 -13.88
N THR A 123 -8.44 30.61 -13.81
CA THR A 123 -9.79 30.50 -13.24
C THR A 123 -9.78 29.98 -11.81
N GLY A 124 -10.45 30.70 -10.89
CA GLY A 124 -10.68 30.26 -9.52
C GLY A 124 -9.39 29.93 -8.75
N ARG A 125 -9.42 28.85 -7.96
CA ARG A 125 -8.26 28.36 -7.18
C ARG A 125 -7.29 27.47 -7.98
N ARG A 126 -7.45 27.33 -9.30
CA ARG A 126 -6.70 26.33 -10.09
C ARG A 126 -5.18 26.56 -10.07
N LEU A 127 -4.69 27.79 -10.03
CA LEU A 127 -3.25 28.07 -9.81
C LEU A 127 -2.76 27.75 -8.38
N GLU A 128 -3.65 27.75 -7.38
CA GLU A 128 -3.35 27.32 -6.01
C GLU A 128 -3.20 25.79 -5.96
N TYR A 129 -4.13 25.05 -6.58
CA TYR A 129 -4.05 23.60 -6.70
C TYR A 129 -2.80 23.13 -7.45
N LEU A 130 -2.37 23.82 -8.52
CA LEU A 130 -1.10 23.46 -9.17
C LEU A 130 0.13 23.69 -8.26
N LYS A 131 0.11 24.70 -7.38
CA LYS A 131 1.18 24.93 -6.40
C LYS A 131 1.19 23.85 -5.32
N ASN A 132 0.02 23.49 -4.79
CA ASN A 132 -0.10 22.42 -3.80
C ASN A 132 0.25 21.05 -4.39
N TYR A 133 -0.08 20.79 -5.67
CA TYR A 133 0.35 19.59 -6.37
C TYR A 133 1.87 19.44 -6.40
N VAL A 134 2.59 20.48 -6.84
CA VAL A 134 4.06 20.44 -6.96
C VAL A 134 4.76 20.47 -5.59
N GLY A 135 4.18 21.16 -4.59
CA GLY A 135 4.78 21.32 -3.27
C GLY A 135 4.52 20.15 -2.31
N GLU A 136 3.30 19.60 -2.31
CA GLU A 136 2.86 18.57 -1.35
C GLU A 136 2.66 17.21 -2.04
N VAL A 137 1.87 17.14 -3.12
CA VAL A 137 1.35 15.87 -3.70
C VAL A 137 2.40 15.08 -4.47
N ALA A 138 3.05 15.70 -5.46
CA ALA A 138 3.98 15.03 -6.37
C ALA A 138 5.16 14.35 -5.64
N PRO A 139 5.75 14.92 -4.56
CA PRO A 139 6.76 14.24 -3.74
C PRO A 139 6.35 12.89 -3.13
N TRP A 140 5.06 12.54 -3.06
CA TRP A 140 4.65 11.18 -2.64
C TRP A 140 4.71 10.19 -3.80
N LEU A 141 4.39 10.66 -5.02
CA LEU A 141 4.38 9.86 -6.24
C LEU A 141 5.82 9.60 -6.73
N ASP A 142 6.67 10.64 -6.69
CA ASP A 142 8.11 10.63 -7.03
C ASP A 142 9.01 9.89 -6.02
N MET A 143 8.44 9.17 -5.04
CA MET A 143 9.21 8.69 -3.88
C MET A 143 10.31 7.65 -4.21
N PHE A 144 10.28 7.02 -5.38
CA PHE A 144 11.34 6.15 -5.90
C PHE A 144 11.70 6.58 -7.34
N ASP A 145 11.79 7.90 -7.53
CA ASP A 145 12.12 8.55 -8.81
C ASP A 145 12.82 9.92 -8.58
N SER A 146 14.14 9.93 -8.69
CA SER A 146 14.95 11.16 -8.60
C SER A 146 14.75 12.14 -9.77
N ASP A 147 14.27 11.66 -10.93
CA ASP A 147 13.98 12.49 -12.12
C ASP A 147 12.64 13.26 -11.98
N ARG A 148 11.87 12.98 -10.92
CA ARG A 148 10.63 13.64 -10.53
C ARG A 148 9.63 13.73 -11.67
N ALA A 149 9.21 12.58 -12.17
CA ALA A 149 8.26 12.47 -13.26
C ALA A 149 6.93 13.15 -12.93
N PHE A 150 6.40 13.01 -11.72
CA PHE A 150 5.18 13.70 -11.28
C PHE A 150 5.46 15.16 -10.89
N GLY A 151 6.62 15.49 -10.33
CA GLY A 151 6.97 16.86 -9.93
C GLY A 151 7.38 17.79 -11.08
N ILE A 152 7.83 17.24 -12.21
CA ILE A 152 8.36 18.00 -13.36
C ILE A 152 7.72 17.54 -14.68
N GLN A 153 7.87 16.26 -15.04
CA GLN A 153 7.57 15.78 -16.39
C GLN A 153 6.06 15.84 -16.70
N VAL A 154 5.22 15.43 -15.73
CA VAL A 154 3.76 15.53 -15.77
C VAL A 154 3.28 16.98 -15.84
N PRO A 155 3.71 17.93 -14.97
CA PRO A 155 3.42 19.35 -15.10
C PRO A 155 3.86 19.96 -16.45
N VAL A 156 4.98 19.52 -17.03
CA VAL A 156 5.40 19.95 -18.37
C VAL A 156 4.45 19.42 -19.45
N LEU A 157 4.10 18.13 -19.40
CA LEU A 157 3.18 17.45 -20.32
C LEU A 157 1.75 18.02 -20.24
N ALA A 158 1.29 18.37 -19.04
CA ALA A 158 -0.02 18.99 -18.78
C ALA A 158 -0.19 20.35 -19.48
N ARG A 159 0.90 21.06 -19.81
CA ARG A 159 0.85 22.31 -20.61
C ARG A 159 0.36 22.07 -22.05
N GLY A 160 0.43 20.83 -22.54
CA GLY A 160 -0.10 20.40 -23.84
C GLY A 160 -1.29 19.45 -23.73
N SER A 161 -1.74 19.09 -22.53
CA SER A 161 -2.84 18.14 -22.30
C SER A 161 -3.81 18.66 -21.24
N PRO A 162 -4.94 19.29 -21.65
CA PRO A 162 -5.97 19.75 -20.72
C PRO A 162 -6.52 18.66 -19.80
N ALA A 163 -6.67 17.42 -20.29
CA ALA A 163 -7.14 16.28 -19.48
C ALA A 163 -6.17 15.97 -18.33
N LEU A 164 -4.85 15.92 -18.60
CA LEU A 164 -3.83 15.71 -17.58
C LEU A 164 -3.74 16.90 -16.62
N LEU A 165 -3.90 18.13 -17.11
CA LEU A 165 -3.95 19.31 -16.25
C LEU A 165 -5.13 19.24 -15.28
N TYR A 166 -6.33 18.88 -15.76
CA TYR A 166 -7.49 18.72 -14.90
C TYR A 166 -7.32 17.58 -13.88
N ALA A 167 -6.76 16.43 -14.26
CA ALA A 167 -6.48 15.33 -13.31
C ALA A 167 -5.49 15.75 -12.21
N VAL A 168 -4.40 16.44 -12.58
CA VAL A 168 -3.41 17.02 -11.65
C VAL A 168 -4.06 18.01 -10.66
N LEU A 169 -4.94 18.88 -11.16
CA LEU A 169 -5.67 19.85 -10.35
C LEU A 169 -6.67 19.17 -9.42
N ALA A 170 -7.42 18.17 -9.91
CA ALA A 170 -8.43 17.43 -9.16
C ALA A 170 -7.83 16.70 -7.96
N LEU A 171 -6.71 15.97 -8.16
CA LEU A 171 -6.04 15.23 -7.08
C LEU A 171 -5.55 16.20 -5.99
N SER A 172 -5.01 17.35 -6.37
CA SER A 172 -4.56 18.34 -5.40
C SER A 172 -5.70 19.07 -4.69
N ALA A 173 -6.79 19.39 -5.38
CA ALA A 173 -7.98 19.96 -4.74
C ALA A 173 -8.54 18.98 -3.71
N ARG A 174 -8.68 17.70 -4.08
CA ARG A 174 -9.19 16.65 -3.21
C ARG A 174 -8.33 16.46 -1.96
N GLN A 175 -7.01 16.52 -2.09
CA GLN A 175 -6.13 16.44 -0.91
C GLN A 175 -6.25 17.66 0.02
N MET A 176 -6.39 18.86 -0.52
CA MET A 176 -6.61 20.06 0.30
C MET A 176 -7.96 19.99 1.04
N GLU A 177 -9.03 19.61 0.35
CA GLU A 177 -10.36 19.37 0.94
C GLU A 177 -10.30 18.35 2.09
N ARG A 178 -9.56 17.25 1.92
CA ARG A 178 -9.36 16.21 2.94
C ARG A 178 -8.55 16.70 4.14
N LYS A 179 -7.52 17.55 3.95
CA LYS A 179 -6.78 18.21 5.05
C LYS A 179 -7.61 19.30 5.77
N GLU A 180 -8.62 19.85 5.09
CA GLU A 180 -9.53 20.87 5.61
C GLU A 180 -10.91 20.31 6.01
N ALA A 181 -11.04 18.98 6.14
CA ALA A 181 -12.29 18.29 6.39
C ALA A 181 -13.10 18.89 7.55
N GLY A 182 -14.38 19.20 7.28
CA GLY A 182 -15.29 19.86 8.22
C GLY A 182 -15.25 21.40 8.21
N LYS A 183 -14.50 22.03 7.29
CA LYS A 183 -14.50 23.51 7.09
C LYS A 183 -15.10 23.99 5.77
N GLN A 184 -15.22 23.11 4.77
CA GLN A 184 -15.64 23.45 3.41
C GLN A 184 -17.08 23.01 3.14
N THR A 185 -17.76 23.71 2.22
CA THR A 185 -19.17 23.50 1.84
C THR A 185 -19.34 23.15 0.36
N SER A 186 -18.24 22.92 -0.35
CA SER A 186 -18.17 22.55 -1.76
C SER A 186 -16.87 21.79 -2.03
N PHE A 187 -16.83 21.00 -3.10
CA PHE A 187 -15.67 20.23 -3.52
C PHE A 187 -15.28 20.62 -4.95
N ASP A 188 -14.37 21.57 -5.09
CA ASP A 188 -13.81 22.00 -6.39
C ASP A 188 -13.17 20.80 -7.13
N SER A 189 -12.66 19.80 -6.40
CA SER A 189 -12.14 18.56 -6.96
C SER A 189 -13.12 17.78 -7.83
N LEU A 190 -14.43 17.90 -7.59
CA LEU A 190 -15.46 17.18 -8.34
C LEU A 190 -15.59 17.72 -9.78
N GLU A 191 -15.68 19.04 -9.95
CA GLU A 191 -15.70 19.68 -11.27
C GLU A 191 -14.44 19.34 -12.07
N LEU A 192 -13.28 19.37 -11.39
CA LEU A 192 -11.97 19.09 -11.99
C LEU A 192 -11.85 17.60 -12.41
N TYR A 193 -12.41 16.66 -11.63
CA TYR A 193 -12.45 15.23 -11.95
C TYR A 193 -13.36 14.95 -13.16
N GLN A 194 -14.55 15.56 -13.19
CA GLN A 194 -15.51 15.40 -14.30
C GLN A 194 -14.93 15.96 -15.62
N GLU A 195 -14.33 17.14 -15.60
CA GLU A 195 -13.67 17.72 -16.78
C GLU A 195 -12.45 16.90 -17.23
N ALA A 196 -11.68 16.30 -16.30
CA ALA A 196 -10.58 15.41 -16.64
C ALA A 196 -11.06 14.18 -17.44
N ILE A 197 -12.13 13.53 -16.98
CA ILE A 197 -12.71 12.34 -17.63
C ILE A 197 -13.30 12.71 -19.00
N ARG A 198 -14.09 13.79 -19.07
CA ARG A 198 -14.71 14.27 -20.33
C ARG A 198 -13.67 14.61 -21.41
N LEU A 199 -12.46 15.01 -21.02
CA LEU A 199 -11.34 15.29 -21.93
C LEU A 199 -10.41 14.09 -22.16
N LEU A 200 -10.51 13.04 -21.33
CA LEU A 200 -9.77 11.78 -21.45
C LEU A 200 -10.42 10.81 -22.45
N THR A 201 -11.75 10.78 -22.57
CA THR A 201 -12.50 9.92 -23.51
C THR A 201 -11.94 9.87 -24.95
N PRO A 202 -11.62 10.99 -25.63
CA PRO A 202 -11.01 10.94 -26.97
C PRO A 202 -9.55 10.44 -26.98
N LEU A 203 -8.82 10.56 -25.87
CA LEU A 203 -7.45 10.03 -25.73
C LEU A 203 -7.46 8.50 -25.54
N LEU A 204 -8.47 7.98 -24.83
CA LEU A 204 -8.73 6.55 -24.71
C LEU A 204 -9.08 5.93 -26.07
N GLN A 205 -9.98 6.56 -26.84
CA GLN A 205 -10.34 6.13 -28.19
C GLN A 205 -9.15 6.13 -29.18
N SER A 206 -8.20 7.06 -29.03
CA SER A 206 -7.00 7.16 -29.88
C SER A 206 -5.78 6.39 -29.35
N ARG A 207 -5.89 5.74 -28.17
CA ARG A 207 -4.79 5.06 -27.47
C ARG A 207 -3.55 5.94 -27.24
N ASP A 208 -3.74 7.23 -27.00
CA ASP A 208 -2.63 8.15 -26.69
C ASP A 208 -1.95 7.74 -25.38
N GLN A 209 -0.63 7.52 -25.36
CA GLN A 209 0.11 7.12 -24.15
C GLN A 209 -0.10 8.07 -22.95
N LYS A 210 -0.53 9.32 -23.18
CA LYS A 210 -0.93 10.27 -22.13
C LYS A 210 -2.02 9.72 -21.21
N ILE A 211 -2.85 8.77 -21.63
CA ILE A 211 -3.86 8.15 -20.76
C ILE A 211 -3.25 7.49 -19.52
N ILE A 212 -2.02 6.96 -19.60
CA ILE A 212 -1.42 6.17 -18.52
C ILE A 212 -1.15 7.04 -17.28
N PRO A 213 -0.44 8.19 -17.36
CA PRO A 213 -0.35 9.11 -16.23
C PRO A 213 -1.69 9.75 -15.83
N ILE A 214 -2.61 10.01 -16.77
CA ILE A 214 -3.95 10.55 -16.42
C ILE A 214 -4.71 9.56 -15.53
N CYS A 215 -4.91 8.34 -16.00
CA CYS A 215 -5.63 7.30 -15.26
C CYS A 215 -4.95 6.96 -13.93
N THR A 216 -3.61 6.96 -13.86
CA THR A 216 -2.89 6.74 -12.59
C THR A 216 -3.16 7.86 -11.59
N ILE A 217 -3.20 9.12 -12.02
CA ILE A 217 -3.49 10.28 -11.15
C ILE A 217 -4.97 10.32 -10.72
N LEU A 218 -5.90 9.95 -11.59
CA LEU A 218 -7.32 9.80 -11.25
C LEU A 218 -7.53 8.64 -10.27
N CYS A 219 -6.84 7.51 -10.46
CA CYS A 219 -6.82 6.38 -9.54
C CYS A 219 -6.33 6.82 -8.14
N CYS A 220 -5.26 7.62 -8.04
CA CYS A 220 -4.84 8.20 -6.76
C CYS A 220 -5.95 9.03 -6.08
N LEU A 221 -6.73 9.81 -6.83
CA LEU A 221 -7.82 10.64 -6.31
C LEU A 221 -8.97 9.78 -5.77
N GLU A 222 -9.35 8.75 -6.54
CA GLU A 222 -10.37 7.79 -6.13
C GLU A 222 -9.92 7.03 -4.88
N MET A 223 -8.67 6.60 -4.80
CA MET A 223 -8.10 5.93 -3.62
C MET A 223 -7.99 6.84 -2.38
N MET A 224 -7.82 8.16 -2.55
CA MET A 224 -7.97 9.12 -1.44
C MET A 224 -9.41 9.26 -0.93
N SER A 225 -10.37 8.76 -1.70
CA SER A 225 -11.82 8.89 -1.50
C SER A 225 -12.52 7.55 -1.20
N ALA A 226 -11.84 6.43 -1.42
CA ALA A 226 -12.37 5.08 -1.33
C ALA A 226 -12.37 4.49 0.10
N SER A 227 -13.14 3.42 0.30
CA SER A 227 -12.92 2.52 1.44
C SER A 227 -11.73 1.58 1.15
N ALA A 228 -11.21 0.90 2.18
CA ALA A 228 -10.23 -0.17 1.99
C ALA A 228 -10.77 -1.37 1.18
N GLN A 229 -12.10 -1.57 1.15
CA GLN A 229 -12.74 -2.65 0.41
C GLN A 229 -12.75 -2.33 -1.10
N ASP A 230 -12.99 -1.06 -1.46
CA ASP A 230 -13.03 -0.61 -2.86
C ASP A 230 -11.63 -0.36 -3.45
N TRP A 231 -10.59 -0.22 -2.62
CA TRP A 231 -9.20 0.08 -3.01
C TRP A 231 -8.72 -0.71 -4.23
N ARG A 232 -9.04 -2.01 -4.31
CA ARG A 232 -8.67 -2.87 -5.45
C ARG A 232 -9.48 -2.55 -6.70
N LYS A 233 -10.80 -2.30 -6.59
CA LYS A 233 -11.69 -1.95 -7.71
C LYS A 233 -11.18 -0.73 -8.51
N HIS A 234 -10.63 0.27 -7.83
CA HIS A 234 -10.06 1.47 -8.46
C HIS A 234 -8.74 1.21 -9.19
N LEU A 235 -7.97 0.21 -8.76
CA LEU A 235 -6.67 -0.14 -9.35
C LEU A 235 -6.79 -1.10 -10.55
N GLU A 236 -7.85 -1.92 -10.64
CA GLU A 236 -8.07 -2.87 -11.74
C GLU A 236 -7.95 -2.22 -13.13
N GLY A 237 -8.54 -1.04 -13.31
CA GLY A 237 -8.50 -0.31 -14.58
C GLY A 237 -7.08 0.12 -14.97
N CYS A 238 -6.28 0.57 -14.00
CA CYS A 238 -4.88 0.86 -14.23
C CYS A 238 -4.10 -0.42 -14.57
N ALA A 239 -4.30 -1.51 -13.84
CA ALA A 239 -3.68 -2.81 -14.12
C ALA A 239 -3.92 -3.25 -15.58
N ALA A 240 -5.17 -3.15 -16.04
CA ALA A 240 -5.56 -3.49 -17.41
C ALA A 240 -4.92 -2.57 -18.47
N LEU A 241 -4.67 -1.29 -18.17
CA LEU A 241 -3.93 -0.39 -19.07
C LEU A 241 -2.44 -0.71 -19.11
N PHE A 242 -1.79 -0.95 -17.97
CA PHE A 242 -0.37 -1.32 -17.95
C PHE A 242 -0.12 -2.59 -18.78
N ASP A 243 -0.98 -3.59 -18.65
CA ASP A 243 -0.95 -4.82 -19.44
C ASP A 243 -1.22 -4.57 -20.94
N SER A 244 -2.29 -3.85 -21.28
CA SER A 244 -2.71 -3.53 -22.65
C SER A 244 -1.73 -2.63 -23.43
N PHE A 245 -0.84 -1.92 -22.73
CA PHE A 245 0.19 -1.06 -23.32
C PHE A 245 1.62 -1.61 -23.12
N TYR A 246 1.78 -2.81 -22.55
CA TYR A 246 3.06 -3.44 -22.26
C TYR A 246 4.01 -2.56 -21.41
N VAL A 247 3.45 -1.81 -20.45
CA VAL A 247 4.22 -0.93 -19.56
C VAL A 247 4.50 -1.65 -18.24
N HIS A 248 5.79 -1.76 -17.91
CA HIS A 248 6.34 -2.52 -16.79
C HIS A 248 7.42 -1.70 -16.05
N GLY A 249 8.00 -2.25 -14.98
CA GLY A 249 8.96 -1.57 -14.10
C GLY A 249 10.31 -1.21 -14.73
N PHE A 250 10.49 -1.46 -16.03
CA PHE A 250 11.73 -1.23 -16.77
C PHE A 250 11.47 -0.53 -18.14
N SER A 251 10.28 0.06 -18.35
CA SER A 251 9.93 0.71 -19.63
C SER A 251 10.62 2.06 -19.87
N GLY A 252 11.45 2.54 -18.94
CA GLY A 252 12.15 3.82 -19.02
C GLY A 252 11.29 5.06 -18.75
N GLY A 253 11.96 6.15 -18.32
CA GLY A 253 11.41 7.50 -18.19
C GLY A 253 10.06 7.59 -17.44
N LEU A 254 9.20 8.49 -17.91
CA LEU A 254 7.88 8.76 -17.35
C LEU A 254 7.03 7.48 -17.16
N LEU A 255 7.04 6.54 -18.12
CA LEU A 255 6.19 5.34 -18.04
C LEU A 255 6.65 4.39 -16.92
N GLN A 256 7.97 4.25 -16.72
CA GLN A 256 8.53 3.49 -15.60
C GLN A 256 8.25 4.16 -14.24
N ALA A 257 8.37 5.48 -14.13
CA ALA A 257 8.06 6.20 -12.89
C ALA A 257 6.56 6.09 -12.52
N VAL A 258 5.68 6.22 -13.52
CA VAL A 258 4.23 6.03 -13.38
C VAL A 258 3.89 4.58 -13.01
N PHE A 259 4.55 3.59 -13.63
CA PHE A 259 4.43 2.19 -13.25
C PHE A 259 4.82 1.95 -11.79
N TRP A 260 5.97 2.45 -11.33
CA TRP A 260 6.40 2.25 -9.94
C TRP A 260 5.52 2.99 -8.94
N CYS A 261 4.87 4.10 -9.32
CA CYS A 261 3.75 4.66 -8.55
C CYS A 261 2.59 3.67 -8.40
N TYR A 262 2.09 3.11 -9.51
CA TYR A 262 1.04 2.09 -9.49
C TYR A 262 1.43 0.84 -8.68
N ALA A 263 2.62 0.27 -8.89
CA ALA A 263 3.07 -0.96 -8.24
C ALA A 263 3.10 -0.86 -6.69
N ARG A 264 3.33 0.33 -6.15
CA ARG A 264 3.24 0.60 -4.70
C ARG A 264 1.79 0.70 -4.21
N MET A 265 0.88 1.22 -5.03
CA MET A 265 -0.56 1.26 -4.72
C MET A 265 -1.18 -0.15 -4.75
N ASP A 266 -0.77 -0.97 -5.72
CA ASP A 266 -1.16 -2.38 -5.85
C ASP A 266 -0.59 -3.24 -4.69
N LEU A 267 0.68 -3.05 -4.34
CA LEU A 267 1.29 -3.66 -3.13
C LEU A 267 0.54 -3.26 -1.85
N CYS A 268 0.15 -2.00 -1.70
CA CYS A 268 -0.71 -1.59 -0.59
C CYS A 268 -2.05 -2.33 -0.60
N GLY A 269 -2.65 -2.60 -1.76
CA GLY A 269 -3.84 -3.43 -1.89
C GLY A 269 -3.63 -4.88 -1.41
N ALA A 270 -2.53 -5.52 -1.82
CA ALA A 270 -2.19 -6.88 -1.36
C ALA A 270 -1.90 -6.95 0.15
N LEU A 271 -1.35 -5.87 0.74
CA LEU A 271 -1.18 -5.73 2.20
C LEU A 271 -2.50 -5.40 2.93
N ILE A 272 -3.52 -4.88 2.24
CA ILE A 272 -4.85 -4.63 2.80
C ILE A 272 -5.61 -5.95 2.95
N SER A 273 -5.57 -6.84 1.96
CA SER A 273 -6.26 -8.14 1.95
C SER A 273 -5.68 -9.20 2.93
N ASP A 274 -4.80 -8.82 3.87
CA ASP A 274 -4.16 -9.67 4.90
C ASP A 274 -3.68 -11.06 4.43
N GLY A 275 -3.13 -11.16 3.22
CA GLY A 275 -2.66 -12.42 2.66
C GLY A 275 -3.77 -13.37 2.17
N THR A 276 -4.99 -12.88 1.92
CA THR A 276 -6.02 -13.61 1.16
C THR A 276 -5.91 -13.37 -0.35
N GLU A 277 -5.26 -12.28 -0.77
CA GLU A 277 -5.05 -11.92 -2.18
C GLU A 277 -3.64 -11.40 -2.45
N SER A 278 -3.22 -11.51 -3.71
CA SER A 278 -1.97 -10.92 -4.23
C SER A 278 -2.23 -9.58 -4.96
N THR A 279 -1.18 -8.97 -5.50
CA THR A 279 -1.28 -7.79 -6.39
C THR A 279 -2.11 -8.10 -7.63
N LEU A 280 -2.89 -7.12 -8.09
CA LEU A 280 -3.78 -7.21 -9.26
C LEU A 280 -2.99 -7.45 -10.54
N LEU A 281 -1.89 -6.72 -10.72
CA LEU A 281 -0.89 -7.03 -11.73
C LEU A 281 0.13 -8.00 -11.12
N THR A 282 0.22 -9.23 -11.63
CA THR A 282 1.13 -10.25 -11.10
C THR A 282 2.59 -9.78 -11.20
N PRO A 283 3.44 -9.98 -10.19
CA PRO A 283 4.82 -9.48 -10.20
C PRO A 283 5.68 -9.93 -11.39
N SER A 284 5.36 -11.07 -12.01
CA SER A 284 5.94 -11.50 -13.29
C SER A 284 5.84 -10.43 -14.39
N LYS A 285 4.72 -9.71 -14.47
CA LYS A 285 4.45 -8.64 -15.44
C LYS A 285 5.13 -7.31 -15.08
N TRP A 286 5.82 -7.23 -13.93
CA TRP A 286 6.58 -6.04 -13.52
C TRP A 286 7.99 -6.05 -14.11
N LEU A 287 8.46 -7.21 -14.57
CA LEU A 287 9.73 -7.40 -15.30
C LEU A 287 9.53 -7.18 -16.81
N PRO A 288 10.62 -7.08 -17.62
CA PRO A 288 10.52 -7.12 -19.07
C PRO A 288 9.91 -8.44 -19.57
N SER A 289 9.23 -8.40 -20.72
CA SER A 289 8.63 -9.60 -21.32
C SER A 289 9.66 -10.72 -21.53
N GLY A 290 9.32 -11.93 -21.06
CA GLY A 290 10.19 -13.11 -21.11
C GLY A 290 11.18 -13.28 -19.95
N ALA A 291 11.41 -12.25 -19.12
CA ALA A 291 12.31 -12.35 -17.98
C ALA A 291 11.73 -13.20 -16.84
N SER A 292 12.54 -14.09 -16.25
CA SER A 292 12.14 -14.92 -15.12
C SER A 292 12.36 -14.22 -13.78
N HIS A 293 11.68 -14.71 -12.74
CA HIS A 293 11.89 -14.23 -11.36
C HIS A 293 13.35 -14.40 -10.88
N ASN A 294 14.11 -15.36 -11.43
CA ASN A 294 15.50 -15.60 -11.06
C ASN A 294 16.44 -14.50 -11.60
N GLU A 295 16.10 -13.89 -12.74
CA GLU A 295 16.87 -12.80 -13.36
C GLU A 295 16.54 -11.42 -12.76
N ALA A 296 15.43 -11.30 -12.03
CA ALA A 296 14.97 -10.04 -11.45
C ALA A 296 16.07 -9.32 -10.65
N ARG A 297 16.80 -10.05 -9.79
CA ARG A 297 17.90 -9.49 -8.98
C ARG A 297 19.01 -8.88 -9.86
N GLU A 298 19.32 -9.51 -10.99
CA GLU A 298 20.32 -9.00 -11.92
C GLU A 298 19.79 -7.76 -12.66
N LEU A 299 18.55 -7.78 -13.16
CA LEU A 299 17.93 -6.64 -13.85
C LEU A 299 17.87 -5.38 -12.99
N PHE A 300 17.49 -5.51 -11.71
CA PHE A 300 17.52 -4.40 -10.76
C PHE A 300 18.97 -3.93 -10.46
N GLY A 301 19.93 -4.85 -10.38
CA GLY A 301 21.35 -4.52 -10.18
C GLY A 301 21.99 -3.80 -11.39
N GLN A 302 21.73 -4.29 -12.61
CA GLN A 302 22.19 -3.70 -13.88
C GLN A 302 21.68 -2.26 -14.07
N SER A 303 20.52 -1.93 -13.48
CA SER A 303 19.94 -0.58 -13.55
C SER A 303 20.79 0.47 -12.80
N GLY A 304 21.60 0.07 -11.82
CA GLY A 304 22.62 0.91 -11.18
C GLY A 304 22.16 2.11 -10.34
N THR A 305 20.86 2.44 -10.29
CA THR A 305 20.34 3.61 -9.55
C THR A 305 19.84 3.27 -8.14
N PRO A 306 19.98 4.20 -7.17
CA PRO A 306 19.37 4.08 -5.84
C PRO A 306 17.86 3.83 -5.88
N ASP A 307 17.16 4.44 -6.85
CA ASP A 307 15.72 4.28 -7.04
C ASP A 307 15.34 2.89 -7.55
N MET A 308 16.09 2.29 -8.47
CA MET A 308 15.82 0.91 -8.91
C MET A 308 16.15 -0.11 -7.82
N HIS A 309 17.16 0.15 -6.98
CA HIS A 309 17.38 -0.65 -5.77
C HIS A 309 16.23 -0.49 -4.76
N ALA A 310 15.63 0.69 -4.65
CA ALA A 310 14.44 0.91 -3.83
C ALA A 310 13.19 0.22 -4.40
N ASN A 311 12.98 0.27 -5.72
CA ASN A 311 11.90 -0.43 -6.42
C ASN A 311 12.03 -1.96 -6.31
N TYR A 312 13.24 -2.52 -6.26
CA TYR A 312 13.45 -3.94 -5.98
C TYR A 312 12.88 -4.36 -4.61
N ALA A 313 12.85 -3.48 -3.60
CA ALA A 313 12.18 -3.76 -2.32
C ALA A 313 10.65 -3.83 -2.44
N VAL A 314 10.04 -3.05 -3.35
CA VAL A 314 8.61 -3.14 -3.70
C VAL A 314 8.33 -4.49 -4.35
N TYR A 315 9.14 -4.85 -5.34
CA TYR A 315 9.03 -6.13 -6.05
C TYR A 315 9.16 -7.32 -5.09
N LEU A 316 10.19 -7.36 -4.23
CA LEU A 316 10.36 -8.43 -3.25
C LEU A 316 9.20 -8.48 -2.24
N CYS A 317 8.69 -7.34 -1.77
CA CYS A 317 7.54 -7.31 -0.88
C CYS A 317 6.26 -7.83 -1.58
N ALA A 318 6.08 -7.53 -2.88
CA ALA A 318 4.98 -8.08 -3.68
C ALA A 318 5.11 -9.59 -3.91
N LYS A 319 6.32 -10.11 -4.16
CA LYS A 319 6.58 -11.57 -4.22
C LYS A 319 6.30 -12.26 -2.87
N VAL A 320 6.53 -11.57 -1.74
CA VAL A 320 6.16 -12.10 -0.42
C VAL A 320 4.64 -12.11 -0.21
N CYS A 321 3.92 -11.05 -0.61
CA CYS A 321 2.45 -11.05 -0.58
C CYS A 321 1.85 -12.17 -1.46
N GLU A 322 2.39 -12.37 -2.67
CA GLU A 322 2.04 -13.48 -3.56
C GLU A 322 2.23 -14.85 -2.90
N LEU A 323 3.39 -15.08 -2.28
CA LEU A 323 3.69 -16.34 -1.58
C LEU A 323 2.75 -16.57 -0.38
N VAL A 324 2.41 -15.52 0.38
CA VAL A 324 1.46 -15.62 1.48
C VAL A 324 0.07 -15.95 0.95
N ALA A 325 -0.42 -15.28 -0.09
CA ALA A 325 -1.73 -15.54 -0.71
C ALA A 325 -1.84 -16.97 -1.25
N ASP A 326 -0.82 -17.47 -1.96
CA ASP A 326 -0.78 -18.87 -2.42
C ASP A 326 -0.80 -19.87 -1.26
N ARG A 327 -0.11 -19.55 -0.16
CA ARG A 327 -0.06 -20.39 1.04
C ARG A 327 -1.41 -20.42 1.78
N THR A 328 -2.11 -19.29 1.89
CA THR A 328 -3.47 -19.20 2.45
C THR A 328 -4.43 -20.03 1.60
N ARG A 329 -4.40 -19.84 0.27
CA ARG A 329 -5.21 -20.59 -0.71
C ARG A 329 -4.99 -22.11 -0.62
N HIS A 330 -3.74 -22.55 -0.49
CA HIS A 330 -3.41 -23.96 -0.34
C HIS A 330 -3.81 -24.54 1.04
N LEU A 331 -3.50 -23.84 2.14
CA LEU A 331 -3.68 -24.37 3.50
C LEU A 331 -5.10 -24.24 4.06
N GLU A 332 -5.83 -23.17 3.71
CA GLU A 332 -7.13 -22.84 4.31
C GLU A 332 -8.30 -23.12 3.36
N LEU A 333 -8.10 -22.96 2.05
CA LEU A 333 -9.13 -23.21 1.03
C LEU A 333 -8.99 -24.58 0.34
N GLY A 334 -7.87 -25.29 0.55
CA GLY A 334 -7.65 -26.65 0.07
C GLY A 334 -7.54 -26.76 -1.46
N ASP A 335 -7.05 -25.72 -2.12
CA ASP A 335 -6.98 -25.61 -3.57
C ASP A 335 -6.11 -26.73 -4.22
N PRO A 336 -6.70 -27.61 -5.05
CA PRO A 336 -5.98 -28.72 -5.68
C PRO A 336 -5.04 -28.29 -6.81
N ASP A 337 -5.22 -27.09 -7.37
CA ASP A 337 -4.37 -26.51 -8.43
C ASP A 337 -3.31 -25.54 -7.85
N GLY A 338 -3.15 -25.50 -6.52
CA GLY A 338 -2.16 -24.69 -5.81
C GLY A 338 -0.73 -25.28 -5.85
N SER A 339 0.28 -24.41 -5.75
CA SER A 339 1.70 -24.82 -5.62
C SER A 339 1.93 -25.83 -4.51
N SER A 340 2.80 -26.82 -4.75
CA SER A 340 3.14 -27.82 -3.74
C SER A 340 3.80 -27.22 -2.49
N PRO A 341 3.70 -27.87 -1.31
CA PRO A 341 4.40 -27.44 -0.10
C PRO A 341 5.92 -27.30 -0.26
N GLU A 342 6.51 -28.06 -1.18
CA GLU A 342 7.93 -28.00 -1.53
C GLU A 342 8.25 -26.74 -2.35
N GLU A 343 7.49 -26.44 -3.41
CA GLU A 343 7.60 -25.18 -4.16
C GLU A 343 7.41 -23.95 -3.28
N LEU A 344 6.42 -23.97 -2.38
CA LEU A 344 6.17 -22.87 -1.44
C LEU A 344 7.36 -22.68 -0.48
N THR A 345 8.04 -23.77 -0.09
CA THR A 345 9.24 -23.73 0.75
C THR A 345 10.45 -23.20 -0.03
N ASP A 346 10.65 -23.62 -1.28
CA ASP A 346 11.73 -23.12 -2.15
C ASP A 346 11.53 -21.67 -2.56
N ARG A 347 10.27 -21.22 -2.73
CA ARG A 347 9.93 -19.79 -2.93
C ARG A 347 10.24 -18.99 -1.66
N TRP A 348 9.89 -19.52 -0.48
CA TRP A 348 10.21 -18.89 0.81
C TRP A 348 11.72 -18.70 1.00
N VAL A 349 12.51 -19.76 0.77
CA VAL A 349 13.98 -19.73 0.93
C VAL A 349 14.61 -18.72 -0.02
N ARG A 350 14.25 -18.73 -1.31
CA ARG A 350 14.77 -17.76 -2.29
C ARG A 350 14.42 -16.33 -1.94
N LEU A 351 13.19 -16.04 -1.52
CA LEU A 351 12.79 -14.69 -1.11
C LEU A 351 13.50 -14.23 0.17
N TRP A 352 13.79 -15.13 1.11
CA TRP A 352 14.62 -14.81 2.27
C TRP A 352 16.05 -14.45 1.84
N GLU A 353 16.66 -15.24 0.97
CA GLU A 353 18.02 -15.00 0.46
C GLU A 353 18.12 -13.71 -0.38
N ASP A 354 17.13 -13.41 -1.23
CA ASP A 354 17.06 -12.16 -1.99
C ASP A 354 16.87 -10.93 -1.08
N LEU A 355 16.09 -11.04 0.00
CA LEU A 355 16.00 -9.97 1.00
C LEU A 355 17.32 -9.79 1.77
N GLN A 356 18.01 -10.89 2.13
CA GLN A 356 19.35 -10.82 2.73
C GLN A 356 20.41 -10.30 1.74
N ALA A 357 20.19 -10.46 0.43
CA ALA A 357 21.01 -9.82 -0.60
C ALA A 357 20.70 -8.33 -0.72
N TRP A 358 19.43 -7.96 -0.90
CA TRP A 358 18.96 -6.58 -1.01
C TRP A 358 19.51 -5.69 0.10
N THR A 359 19.48 -6.17 1.36
CA THR A 359 19.92 -5.41 2.54
C THR A 359 21.45 -5.29 2.62
N ARG A 360 22.20 -6.27 2.09
CA ARG A 360 23.67 -6.24 2.03
C ARG A 360 24.16 -5.37 0.88
N ASP A 361 23.50 -5.45 -0.26
CA ASP A 361 23.93 -4.86 -1.54
C ASP A 361 23.39 -3.42 -1.73
N ARG A 362 22.82 -2.78 -0.69
CA ARG A 362 22.30 -1.39 -0.75
C ARG A 362 23.39 -0.39 -1.16
N PRO A 363 23.11 0.53 -2.10
CA PRO A 363 23.97 1.67 -2.36
C PRO A 363 23.97 2.67 -1.18
N PRO A 364 24.98 3.55 -1.06
CA PRO A 364 25.17 4.42 0.12
C PRO A 364 23.95 5.30 0.47
N GLU A 365 23.21 5.75 -0.53
CA GLU A 365 22.00 6.59 -0.40
C GLU A 365 20.87 5.86 0.33
N LEU A 366 20.86 4.51 0.29
CA LEU A 366 19.87 3.64 0.92
C LEU A 366 20.26 3.19 2.34
N LEU A 367 21.44 3.60 2.83
CA LEU A 367 21.91 3.31 4.19
C LEU A 367 21.42 4.38 5.19
N PRO A 368 21.16 4.01 6.46
CA PRO A 368 20.82 4.97 7.49
C PRO A 368 22.07 5.78 7.87
N VAL A 369 21.95 7.10 7.91
CA VAL A 369 23.05 7.97 8.38
C VAL A 369 23.31 7.77 9.87
N GLN A 370 22.26 7.50 10.65
CA GLN A 370 22.38 7.22 12.07
C GLN A 370 21.27 6.26 12.54
N SER A 371 21.63 5.29 13.38
CA SER A 371 20.70 4.35 14.02
C SER A 371 20.97 4.33 15.54
N ILE A 372 20.18 5.07 16.32
CA ILE A 372 20.31 5.16 17.78
C ILE A 372 19.36 4.15 18.44
N PRO A 373 19.85 3.26 19.33
CA PRO A 373 19.00 2.41 20.17
C PRO A 373 18.09 3.28 21.05
N GLY A 374 16.81 2.95 21.10
CA GLY A 374 15.80 3.73 21.82
C GLY A 374 14.66 2.86 22.34
N SER A 375 13.91 3.40 23.30
CA SER A 375 12.75 2.73 23.89
C SER A 375 11.49 3.59 23.72
N PRO A 376 10.37 3.01 23.27
CA PRO A 376 10.19 1.60 22.91
C PRO A 376 10.69 1.25 21.49
N PHE A 377 11.09 2.26 20.69
CA PHE A 377 11.58 2.11 19.32
C PHE A 377 12.96 2.78 19.14
N PRO A 378 13.84 2.25 18.26
CA PRO A 378 15.06 2.93 17.85
C PRO A 378 14.76 4.16 16.98
N GLN A 379 15.68 5.13 16.93
CA GLN A 379 15.64 6.24 15.97
C GLN A 379 16.55 5.90 14.79
N ILE A 380 16.03 5.93 13.56
CA ILE A 380 16.73 5.46 12.36
C ILE A 380 16.56 6.52 11.27
N LEU A 381 17.55 7.41 11.12
CA LEU A 381 17.49 8.54 10.20
C LEU A 381 18.09 8.18 8.84
N PHE A 382 17.33 8.44 7.78
CA PHE A 382 17.77 8.41 6.38
C PHE A 382 17.70 9.82 5.79
N LEU A 383 18.55 10.11 4.80
CA LEU A 383 18.49 11.38 4.05
C LEU A 383 17.72 11.22 2.73
N HIS A 384 17.86 10.08 2.05
CA HIS A 384 17.13 9.82 0.81
C HIS A 384 15.73 9.29 1.12
N TRP A 385 14.70 9.89 0.51
CA TRP A 385 13.31 9.47 0.74
C TRP A 385 13.05 8.04 0.20
N ALA A 386 13.73 7.65 -0.88
CA ALA A 386 13.70 6.27 -1.37
C ALA A 386 14.23 5.25 -0.33
N ALA A 387 15.17 5.66 0.53
CA ALA A 387 15.71 4.81 1.58
C ALA A 387 14.68 4.56 2.69
N ILE A 388 13.92 5.59 3.10
CA ILE A 388 12.91 5.48 4.17
C ILE A 388 11.92 4.36 3.84
N SER A 389 11.28 4.43 2.67
CA SER A 389 10.20 3.51 2.32
C SER A 389 10.69 2.14 1.85
N SER A 390 11.80 2.04 1.11
CA SER A 390 12.35 0.73 0.74
C SER A 390 12.84 -0.07 1.96
N ASN A 391 13.41 0.58 2.98
CA ASN A 391 13.76 -0.08 4.24
C ASN A 391 12.53 -0.48 5.06
N GLN A 392 11.45 0.32 5.07
CA GLN A 392 10.16 -0.09 5.67
C GLN A 392 9.58 -1.33 4.97
N LEU A 393 9.60 -1.37 3.62
CA LEU A 393 9.12 -2.51 2.84
C LEU A 393 9.99 -3.76 3.03
N TYR A 394 11.32 -3.64 3.05
CA TYR A 394 12.22 -4.74 3.42
C TYR A 394 11.88 -5.33 4.80
N HIS A 395 11.69 -4.48 5.81
CA HIS A 395 11.31 -4.97 7.14
C HIS A 395 9.91 -5.59 7.16
N THR A 396 8.97 -5.09 6.34
CA THR A 396 7.62 -5.65 6.18
C THR A 396 7.67 -7.04 5.53
N ALA A 397 8.37 -7.19 4.41
CA ALA A 397 8.57 -8.44 3.70
C ALA A 397 9.21 -9.52 4.59
N CYS A 398 10.25 -9.17 5.34
CA CYS A 398 10.85 -10.09 6.33
C CYS A 398 9.85 -10.47 7.44
N THR A 399 9.01 -9.55 7.90
CA THR A 399 7.99 -9.81 8.93
C THR A 399 6.95 -10.83 8.43
N LEU A 400 6.46 -10.65 7.19
CA LEU A 400 5.50 -11.55 6.55
C LEU A 400 6.09 -12.93 6.24
N LEU A 401 7.36 -13.01 5.81
CA LEU A 401 8.06 -14.29 5.65
C LEU A 401 8.23 -15.02 6.99
N LEU A 402 8.65 -14.33 8.05
CA LEU A 402 8.80 -14.94 9.37
C LEU A 402 7.46 -15.43 9.95
N GLY A 403 6.34 -14.76 9.64
CA GLY A 403 4.99 -15.22 9.98
C GLY A 403 4.52 -16.42 9.18
N SER A 404 4.97 -16.58 7.92
CA SER A 404 4.58 -17.65 7.00
C SER A 404 5.57 -18.82 6.94
N MET A 405 6.50 -18.92 7.90
CA MET A 405 7.62 -19.86 7.90
C MET A 405 7.20 -21.32 7.60
N PRO A 406 7.92 -22.04 6.70
CA PRO A 406 7.70 -23.45 6.44
C PRO A 406 7.89 -24.34 7.68
N ARG A 407 7.21 -25.49 7.71
CA ARG A 407 7.50 -26.53 8.71
C ARG A 407 8.85 -27.17 8.37
N PRO A 408 9.68 -27.56 9.36
CA PRO A 408 10.95 -28.25 9.10
C PRO A 408 10.77 -29.56 8.30
N PRO A 409 11.79 -30.00 7.53
CA PRO A 409 13.16 -29.48 7.50
C PRO A 409 13.36 -28.29 6.55
N LEU A 410 13.88 -27.18 7.09
CA LEU A 410 14.52 -26.14 6.27
C LEU A 410 15.98 -26.54 5.97
N PRO A 411 16.61 -26.03 4.89
CA PRO A 411 18.01 -26.34 4.58
C PRO A 411 18.97 -26.02 5.73
N LEU A 412 19.85 -26.95 6.11
CA LEU A 412 20.74 -26.80 7.29
C LEU A 412 21.64 -25.55 7.25
N ASN A 413 21.91 -25.02 6.05
CA ASN A 413 22.75 -23.83 5.85
C ASN A 413 21.97 -22.50 5.86
N LEU A 414 20.63 -22.54 6.01
CA LEU A 414 19.76 -21.35 5.97
C LEU A 414 20.04 -20.41 7.16
N LYS A 415 20.62 -19.25 6.87
CA LYS A 415 20.94 -18.24 7.88
C LYS A 415 19.75 -17.32 8.16
N LEU A 416 18.92 -17.72 9.12
CA LEU A 416 17.89 -16.86 9.72
C LEU A 416 18.51 -15.71 10.54
N GLY A 417 19.74 -15.86 11.05
CA GLY A 417 20.55 -14.78 11.64
C GLY A 417 21.54 -14.19 10.63
N GLY A 418 21.54 -12.87 10.46
CA GLY A 418 22.31 -12.19 9.42
C GLY A 418 23.82 -12.29 9.60
N GLY A 419 24.54 -12.67 8.54
CA GLY A 419 25.99 -12.90 8.49
C GLY A 419 26.87 -11.65 8.60
N GLY A 420 26.68 -10.86 9.65
CA GLY A 420 27.39 -9.61 9.94
C GLY A 420 26.73 -8.73 11.01
N GLY A 421 25.54 -9.09 11.52
CA GLY A 421 24.73 -8.21 12.37
C GLY A 421 23.89 -8.90 13.45
N GLY A 422 24.25 -10.13 13.84
CA GLY A 422 23.66 -10.81 15.02
C GLY A 422 22.35 -11.55 14.78
N VAL A 423 21.85 -12.16 15.86
CA VAL A 423 20.69 -13.08 15.90
C VAL A 423 19.36 -12.40 15.56
N THR A 424 19.30 -11.06 15.58
CA THR A 424 18.08 -10.26 15.51
C THR A 424 17.33 -10.30 14.17
N ALA A 425 17.99 -10.66 13.07
CA ALA A 425 17.35 -10.74 11.76
C ALA A 425 16.23 -11.80 11.69
N GLY A 426 16.29 -12.85 12.51
CA GLY A 426 15.22 -13.87 12.59
C GLY A 426 14.02 -13.47 13.46
N SER A 427 13.97 -12.24 14.00
CA SER A 427 12.93 -11.80 14.94
C SER A 427 11.93 -10.86 14.28
N ALA A 428 10.71 -11.32 14.04
CA ALA A 428 9.64 -10.51 13.47
C ALA A 428 9.34 -9.24 14.33
N VAL A 429 9.43 -9.35 15.66
CA VAL A 429 9.28 -8.21 16.59
C VAL A 429 10.42 -7.19 16.43
N TRP A 430 11.64 -7.63 16.10
CA TRP A 430 12.74 -6.70 15.78
C TRP A 430 12.42 -5.94 14.48
N HIS A 431 11.99 -6.63 13.42
CA HIS A 431 11.58 -5.98 12.17
C HIS A 431 10.41 -4.99 12.38
N ALA A 432 9.38 -5.36 13.13
CA ALA A 432 8.28 -4.48 13.53
C ALA A 432 8.78 -3.20 14.23
N LYS A 433 9.67 -3.32 15.21
CA LYS A 433 10.28 -2.17 15.90
C LYS A 433 11.16 -1.32 14.98
N ARG A 434 11.79 -1.88 13.96
CA ARG A 434 12.50 -1.10 12.92
C ARG A 434 11.51 -0.31 12.07
N ILE A 435 10.39 -0.90 11.62
CA ILE A 435 9.35 -0.17 10.86
C ILE A 435 8.87 1.05 11.63
N CYS A 436 8.42 0.88 12.88
CA CYS A 436 7.98 2.00 13.72
C CYS A 436 9.09 3.04 13.97
N GLY A 437 10.32 2.58 14.20
CA GLY A 437 11.48 3.47 14.42
C GLY A 437 11.88 4.30 13.20
N ILE A 438 11.75 3.76 12.00
CA ILE A 438 11.94 4.50 10.74
C ILE A 438 10.81 5.52 10.58
N SER A 439 9.55 5.11 10.73
CA SER A 439 8.40 5.99 10.54
C SER A 439 8.33 7.14 11.56
N LEU A 440 8.87 6.98 12.77
CA LEU A 440 8.95 8.04 13.78
C LEU A 440 10.16 8.99 13.58
N ALA A 441 11.23 8.53 12.93
CA ALA A 441 12.47 9.30 12.79
C ALA A 441 12.55 10.15 11.51
N ASN A 442 11.67 9.93 10.52
CA ASN A 442 11.76 10.55 9.20
C ASN A 442 10.43 11.24 8.83
N PRO A 443 10.38 12.59 8.72
CA PRO A 443 9.13 13.35 8.58
C PRO A 443 8.58 13.45 7.14
N HIS A 444 9.12 12.70 6.18
CA HIS A 444 8.77 12.85 4.76
C HIS A 444 7.34 12.34 4.48
N GLN A 445 6.40 13.25 4.20
CA GLN A 445 4.96 12.99 4.04
C GLN A 445 4.64 11.76 3.16
N GLY A 446 5.33 11.61 2.02
CA GLY A 446 5.12 10.49 1.10
C GLY A 446 5.43 9.14 1.73
N CYS A 447 6.64 8.98 2.26
CA CYS A 447 7.08 7.76 2.94
C CYS A 447 6.19 7.45 4.14
N LEU A 448 5.70 8.47 4.85
CA LEU A 448 4.72 8.32 5.92
C LEU A 448 3.37 7.77 5.41
N ASN A 449 2.88 8.22 4.26
CA ASN A 449 1.68 7.66 3.63
C ASN A 449 1.86 6.16 3.29
N ASN A 450 2.98 5.82 2.63
CA ASN A 450 3.30 4.44 2.30
C ASN A 450 3.65 3.58 3.53
N ALA A 451 3.91 4.18 4.69
CA ALA A 451 4.20 3.46 5.92
C ALA A 451 2.97 2.86 6.60
N ILE A 452 1.74 3.23 6.22
CA ILE A 452 0.51 2.82 6.95
C ILE A 452 0.32 1.29 6.99
N GLN A 453 0.48 0.60 5.86
CA GLN A 453 0.36 -0.86 5.85
C GLN A 453 1.54 -1.55 6.58
N PRO A 454 2.82 -1.18 6.35
CA PRO A 454 3.93 -1.57 7.23
C PRO A 454 3.68 -1.35 8.73
N LEU A 455 3.10 -0.22 9.12
CA LEU A 455 2.83 0.15 10.51
C LEU A 455 1.72 -0.70 11.14
N TRP A 456 0.72 -1.09 10.36
CA TRP A 456 -0.31 -2.06 10.79
C TRP A 456 0.27 -3.49 10.92
N VAL A 457 1.07 -3.96 9.95
CA VAL A 457 1.78 -5.26 10.05
C VAL A 457 2.68 -5.28 11.28
N ALA A 458 3.44 -4.21 11.52
CA ALA A 458 4.26 -4.06 12.72
C ALA A 458 3.41 -4.06 14.00
N GLY A 459 2.30 -3.31 14.01
CA GLY A 459 1.43 -3.11 15.18
C GLY A 459 0.82 -4.38 15.74
N ARG A 460 0.51 -5.37 14.89
CA ARG A 460 0.02 -6.71 15.30
C ARG A 460 1.05 -7.53 16.09
N LEU A 461 2.34 -7.15 16.05
CA LEU A 461 3.43 -7.81 16.78
C LEU A 461 3.94 -7.00 17.99
N LEU A 462 3.34 -5.85 18.26
CA LEU A 462 3.63 -5.04 19.45
C LEU A 462 2.72 -5.49 20.60
N SER A 463 3.16 -5.29 21.84
CA SER A 463 2.43 -5.77 23.02
C SER A 463 2.38 -4.76 24.17
N HIS A 464 3.27 -3.75 24.18
CA HIS A 464 3.32 -2.80 25.28
C HIS A 464 2.43 -1.58 25.02
N ARG A 465 1.67 -1.15 26.02
CA ARG A 465 0.68 -0.04 25.87
C ARG A 465 1.30 1.28 25.38
N SER A 466 2.58 1.54 25.66
CA SER A 466 3.28 2.74 25.13
C SER A 466 3.67 2.62 23.66
N GLU A 467 3.91 1.41 23.14
CA GLU A 467 4.13 1.15 21.72
C GLU A 467 2.84 1.43 20.94
N HIS A 468 1.72 0.90 21.43
CA HIS A 468 0.39 1.08 20.86
C HIS A 468 0.00 2.58 20.86
N ALA A 469 0.23 3.29 21.97
CA ALA A 469 -0.04 4.72 22.07
C ALA A 469 0.83 5.59 21.15
N LEU A 470 2.08 5.21 20.88
CA LEU A 470 2.93 5.88 19.89
C LEU A 470 2.46 5.60 18.46
N LEU A 471 2.16 4.34 18.14
CA LEU A 471 1.68 3.93 16.82
C LEU A 471 0.36 4.61 16.45
N VAL A 472 -0.60 4.64 17.38
CA VAL A 472 -1.90 5.30 17.21
C VAL A 472 -1.77 6.82 17.05
N ARG A 473 -0.82 7.46 17.73
CA ARG A 473 -0.54 8.90 17.53
C ARG A 473 0.14 9.18 16.20
N LEU A 474 1.03 8.29 15.75
CA LEU A 474 1.66 8.38 14.43
C LEU A 474 0.61 8.27 13.31
N ILE A 475 -0.22 7.23 13.30
CA ILE A 475 -1.28 7.05 12.27
C ILE A 475 -2.19 8.29 12.20
N ARG A 476 -2.69 8.78 13.36
CA ARG A 476 -3.49 10.03 13.44
C ARG A 476 -2.75 11.26 12.91
N SER A 477 -1.43 11.32 13.07
CA SER A 477 -0.61 12.42 12.54
C SER A 477 -0.35 12.30 11.03
N ILE A 478 -0.40 11.10 10.46
CA ILE A 478 -0.23 10.88 9.01
C ILE A 478 -1.48 11.38 8.29
N GLU A 479 -2.66 10.91 8.69
CA GLU A 479 -3.96 11.39 8.15
C GLU A 479 -4.09 12.92 8.22
N ALA A 480 -3.76 13.53 9.37
CA ALA A 480 -3.85 14.97 9.57
C ALA A 480 -2.84 15.80 8.74
N VAL A 481 -1.76 15.18 8.25
CA VAL A 481 -0.72 15.86 7.45
C VAL A 481 -0.87 15.58 5.96
N THR A 482 -1.27 14.37 5.55
CA THR A 482 -1.34 13.98 4.13
C THR A 482 -2.75 14.11 3.54
N GLY A 483 -3.82 14.03 4.35
CA GLY A 483 -5.22 13.98 3.92
C GLY A 483 -5.73 12.58 3.55
N TRP A 484 -4.87 11.56 3.56
CA TRP A 484 -5.27 10.17 3.29
C TRP A 484 -6.02 9.57 4.48
N GLY A 485 -7.05 8.75 4.21
CA GLY A 485 -7.76 8.01 5.25
C GLY A 485 -6.89 6.87 5.80
N THR A 486 -6.46 6.98 7.06
CA THR A 486 -5.57 5.98 7.70
C THR A 486 -6.02 5.58 9.10
N CYS A 487 -6.85 6.37 9.78
CA CYS A 487 -7.30 6.10 11.14
C CYS A 487 -8.10 4.80 11.29
N TRP A 488 -8.70 4.28 10.22
CA TRP A 488 -9.37 2.97 10.21
C TRP A 488 -8.45 1.81 10.63
N ARG A 489 -7.15 1.86 10.28
CA ARG A 489 -6.15 0.88 10.76
C ARG A 489 -5.95 0.90 12.28
N ILE A 490 -6.42 1.94 12.98
CA ILE A 490 -6.42 1.98 14.45
C ILE A 490 -7.53 1.08 15.00
N ASP A 491 -8.70 1.03 14.37
CA ASP A 491 -9.78 0.14 14.81
C ASP A 491 -9.40 -1.35 14.61
N ASP A 492 -8.74 -1.69 13.50
CA ASP A 492 -8.13 -3.02 13.27
C ASP A 492 -7.10 -3.39 14.36
N LEU A 493 -6.20 -2.45 14.70
CA LEU A 493 -5.17 -2.67 15.70
C LEU A 493 -5.76 -2.78 17.11
N GLU A 494 -6.74 -1.94 17.46
CA GLU A 494 -7.43 -1.99 18.75
C GLU A 494 -8.26 -3.28 18.92
N ALA A 495 -8.78 -3.84 17.82
CA ALA A 495 -9.37 -5.18 17.80
C ALA A 495 -8.30 -6.27 18.03
N ALA A 496 -7.18 -6.24 17.30
CA ALA A 496 -6.07 -7.18 17.47
C ALA A 496 -5.42 -7.12 18.87
N TRP A 497 -5.42 -5.96 19.52
CA TRP A 497 -4.94 -5.77 20.89
C TRP A 497 -6.00 -6.07 21.97
N GLY A 498 -7.26 -6.24 21.59
CA GLY A 498 -8.39 -6.46 22.51
C GLY A 498 -8.75 -5.26 23.40
N TYR A 499 -8.33 -4.03 23.06
CA TYR A 499 -8.71 -2.82 23.80
C TYR A 499 -8.52 -1.54 22.96
N LYS A 500 -9.36 -0.52 23.21
CA LYS A 500 -9.23 0.80 22.56
C LYS A 500 -8.23 1.73 23.26
N VAL A 501 -7.39 2.41 22.48
CA VAL A 501 -6.37 3.36 22.95
C VAL A 501 -7.04 4.71 23.19
N ARG A 502 -7.14 5.10 24.46
CA ARG A 502 -7.73 6.39 24.88
C ARG A 502 -7.18 7.55 24.04
N LYS A 503 -8.07 8.36 23.47
CA LYS A 503 -7.69 9.63 22.83
C LYS A 503 -7.13 10.55 23.91
N GLU A 504 -5.85 10.90 23.82
CA GLU A 504 -5.28 12.02 24.56
C GLU A 504 -6.02 13.28 24.10
N LEU A 505 -6.87 13.84 24.97
CA LEU A 505 -7.44 15.17 24.75
C LEU A 505 -6.28 16.16 24.72
N ARG A 506 -6.17 16.93 23.64
CA ARG A 506 -5.20 18.03 23.60
C ARG A 506 -5.54 18.99 24.75
N ALA A 507 -4.56 19.28 25.61
CA ALA A 507 -4.60 20.50 26.39
C ALA A 507 -4.67 21.69 25.41
N GLY A 508 -5.52 22.67 25.71
CA GLY A 508 -5.82 23.81 24.84
C GLY A 508 -4.68 24.82 24.75
#